data_AF-A0AAN8XBG0-F1
#
_entry.id   AF-A0AAN8XBG0-F1
#
_cell.length_a   1.000
_cell.length_b   1.000
_cell.length_c   1.000
_cell.angle_alpha   90.00
_cell.angle_beta   90.00
_cell.angle_gamma   90.00
#
_symmetry.space_group_name_H-M   'P 1'
#
loop_
_entity.id
_entity.type
_entity.pdbx_description
1 polymer ?
#
loop_
_entity_poly.entity_id
_entity_poly.type
_entity_poly.pdbx_seq_one_letter_code
_entity_poly.pdbx_strand_id
1 'polypeptide(L)'
;MAAEEFFPFVYLQQQDNGSTRATGSLIDVINIFAANLGFTYNVVRPPDGEWGLTLPNGSATGMIGMCIRQEVDFALGPFSITHPRSKVIDFSEPLYLDQSGIFLPRPSKTADYVSFLRPFTWELYQRGRVELLTFLRISGDLGSINPVERAPCEHQNTKLLTLLHQILFKNK
;
A
#
# COMPACT_ATOMS: atom_id res chain seq x y z
N MET A 1 28.82 -17.51 -16.27
CA MET A 1 28.11 -16.28 -15.81
C MET A 1 27.65 -16.49 -14.38
N ALA A 2 27.91 -15.54 -13.48
CA ALA A 2 27.31 -15.54 -12.15
C ALA A 2 25.96 -14.79 -12.17
N ALA A 3 24.93 -15.35 -11.54
CA ALA A 3 23.66 -14.67 -11.35
C ALA A 3 22.99 -15.14 -10.06
N GLU A 4 22.27 -14.23 -9.41
CA GLU A 4 21.47 -14.48 -8.22
C GLU A 4 19.98 -14.24 -8.53
N GLU A 5 19.08 -14.86 -7.77
CA GLU A 5 17.64 -14.71 -7.98
C GLU A 5 17.18 -13.29 -7.61
N PHE A 6 16.52 -12.61 -8.54
CA PHE A 6 16.03 -11.25 -8.32
C PHE A 6 14.81 -10.94 -9.20
N PHE A 7 13.63 -10.90 -8.59
CA PHE A 7 12.38 -10.62 -9.28
C PHE A 7 12.30 -9.14 -9.74
N PRO A 8 11.82 -8.85 -10.98
CA PRO A 8 11.38 -9.76 -12.05
C PRO A 8 12.45 -10.12 -13.09
N PHE A 9 13.72 -9.80 -12.81
CA PHE A 9 14.81 -9.82 -13.79
C PHE A 9 15.43 -11.20 -14.01
N VAL A 10 15.62 -11.98 -12.94
CA VAL A 10 16.24 -13.31 -12.97
C VAL A 10 15.50 -14.24 -12.02
N TYR A 11 15.09 -15.39 -12.54
CA TYR A 11 14.55 -16.53 -11.80
C TYR A 11 15.51 -17.70 -11.99
N LEU A 12 15.84 -18.38 -10.90
CA LEU A 12 16.72 -19.56 -10.93
C LEU A 12 15.91 -20.80 -10.53
N GLN A 13 15.89 -21.81 -11.42
CA GLN A 13 15.28 -23.10 -11.18
C GLN A 13 16.35 -24.19 -11.24
N GLN A 14 16.54 -24.91 -10.14
CA GLN A 14 17.38 -26.12 -10.14
C GLN A 14 16.64 -27.24 -10.86
N GLN A 15 17.28 -27.85 -11.85
CA GLN A 15 16.77 -29.03 -12.53
C GLN A 15 17.27 -30.31 -11.86
N ASP A 16 16.56 -31.42 -12.06
CA ASP A 16 16.91 -32.74 -11.50
C ASP A 16 18.29 -33.25 -11.94
N ASN A 17 18.82 -32.74 -13.05
CA ASN A 17 20.15 -33.03 -13.57
C ASN A 17 21.29 -32.22 -12.89
N GLY A 18 20.96 -31.38 -11.88
CA GLY A 18 21.90 -30.50 -11.20
C GLY A 18 22.27 -29.24 -11.98
N SER A 19 21.67 -29.00 -13.15
CA SER A 19 21.85 -27.75 -13.90
C SER A 19 20.89 -26.67 -13.41
N THR A 20 21.34 -25.42 -13.45
CA THR A 20 20.51 -24.26 -13.09
C THR A 20 19.92 -23.66 -14.35
N ARG A 21 18.59 -23.72 -14.49
CA ARG A 21 17.87 -23.03 -15.55
C ARG A 21 17.54 -21.62 -15.08
N ALA A 22 17.99 -20.62 -15.84
CA ALA A 22 17.65 -19.22 -15.60
C ALA A 22 16.55 -18.74 -16.56
N THR A 23 15.60 -17.97 -16.05
CA THR A 23 14.59 -17.26 -16.86
C THR A 23 14.41 -15.82 -16.34
N GLY A 24 13.74 -14.95 -17.08
CA GLY A 24 13.45 -13.57 -16.67
C GLY A 24 13.85 -12.54 -17.71
N SER A 25 13.45 -11.28 -17.50
CA SER A 25 13.61 -10.23 -18.51
C SER A 25 15.08 -9.94 -18.85
N LEU A 26 15.96 -10.01 -17.86
CA LEU A 26 17.40 -9.81 -18.07
C LEU A 26 18.06 -11.02 -18.76
N ILE A 27 17.50 -12.21 -18.55
CA ILE A 27 17.92 -13.44 -19.24
C ILE A 27 17.52 -13.39 -20.72
N ASP A 28 16.35 -12.83 -21.04
CA ASP A 28 15.93 -12.67 -22.44
C ASP A 28 16.87 -11.70 -23.18
N VAL A 29 17.33 -10.64 -22.52
CA VAL A 29 18.33 -9.72 -23.07
C VAL A 29 19.66 -10.42 -23.31
N ILE A 30 20.18 -11.21 -22.36
CA ILE A 30 21.44 -11.93 -22.57
C ILE A 30 21.32 -13.01 -23.65
N ASN A 31 20.14 -13.63 -23.83
CA ASN A 31 19.88 -14.56 -24.92
C ASN A 31 19.98 -13.90 -26.29
N ILE A 32 19.48 -12.67 -26.42
CA ILE A 32 19.62 -11.88 -27.65
C ILE A 32 21.10 -11.57 -27.92
N PHE A 33 21.86 -11.19 -26.88
CA PHE A 33 23.29 -10.97 -27.02
C PHE A 33 24.05 -12.26 -27.39
N ALA A 34 23.72 -13.38 -26.75
CA ALA A 34 24.29 -14.69 -27.04
C ALA A 34 24.06 -15.10 -28.50
N ALA A 35 22.84 -14.90 -29.02
CA ALA A 35 22.49 -15.19 -30.41
C ALA A 35 23.22 -14.26 -31.40
N ASN A 36 23.34 -12.97 -31.10
CA ASN A 36 23.96 -11.99 -31.99
C ASN A 36 25.50 -12.05 -31.99
N LEU A 37 26.11 -12.33 -30.83
CA LEU A 37 27.56 -12.38 -30.65
C LEU A 37 28.12 -13.81 -30.76
N GLY A 38 27.27 -14.82 -30.76
CA GLY A 38 27.64 -16.23 -30.95
C GLY A 38 28.32 -16.87 -29.73
N PHE A 39 28.00 -16.45 -28.51
CA PHE A 39 28.53 -17.07 -27.29
C PHE A 39 27.48 -17.96 -26.61
N THR A 40 27.96 -18.95 -25.88
CA THR A 40 27.15 -19.75 -24.95
C THR A 40 27.51 -19.39 -23.52
N TYR A 41 26.59 -19.61 -22.60
CA TYR A 41 26.83 -19.31 -21.19
C TYR A 41 26.23 -20.40 -20.31
N ASN A 42 26.85 -20.63 -19.17
CA ASN A 42 26.29 -21.40 -18.08
C ASN A 42 26.05 -20.47 -16.87
N VAL A 43 24.93 -20.69 -16.18
CA VAL A 43 24.55 -19.90 -15.02
C VAL A 43 25.04 -20.60 -13.75
N VAL A 44 25.79 -19.86 -12.94
CA VAL A 44 26.29 -20.31 -11.64
C VAL A 44 25.77 -19.36 -10.57
N ARG A 45 25.21 -19.92 -9.51
CA ARG A 45 24.79 -19.13 -8.35
C ARG A 45 26.00 -18.84 -7.45
N PRO A 46 26.19 -17.61 -6.95
CA PRO A 46 27.23 -17.32 -5.98
C PRO A 46 27.06 -18.20 -4.72
N PRO A 47 28.14 -18.80 -4.19
CA PRO A 47 28.04 -19.69 -3.03
C PRO A 47 27.64 -18.96 -1.73
N ASP A 48 27.92 -17.66 -1.65
CA ASP A 48 27.54 -16.78 -0.54
C ASP A 48 26.19 -16.09 -0.75
N GLY A 49 25.59 -16.16 -1.95
CA GLY A 49 24.33 -15.49 -2.27
C GLY A 49 24.43 -13.95 -2.34
N GLU A 50 25.65 -13.40 -2.37
CA GLU A 50 25.89 -11.97 -2.27
C GLU A 50 26.21 -11.35 -3.64
N TRP A 51 25.81 -10.08 -3.81
CA TRP A 51 26.15 -9.30 -5.02
C TRP A 51 27.64 -8.98 -5.08
N GLY A 52 28.20 -8.66 -3.93
CA GLY A 52 29.60 -8.37 -3.74
C GLY A 52 29.86 -7.04 -3.04
N LEU A 53 30.64 -7.13 -1.97
CA LEU A 53 31.12 -6.01 -1.18
C LEU A 53 32.61 -5.82 -1.45
N THR A 54 33.00 -4.63 -1.86
CA THR A 54 34.41 -4.27 -1.99
C THR A 54 34.99 -4.03 -0.60
N LEU A 55 35.99 -4.83 -0.23
CA LEU A 55 36.70 -4.72 1.03
C LEU A 55 37.83 -3.68 0.90
N PRO A 56 38.29 -3.07 2.02
CA PRO A 56 39.39 -2.09 2.00
C PRO A 56 40.72 -2.66 1.47
N ASN A 57 40.89 -3.97 1.52
CA ASN A 57 42.07 -4.67 1.00
C ASN A 57 42.05 -4.87 -0.53
N GLY A 58 41.03 -4.36 -1.24
CA GLY A 58 40.86 -4.51 -2.69
C GLY A 58 40.25 -5.85 -3.12
N SER A 59 39.98 -6.77 -2.20
CA SER A 59 39.20 -7.98 -2.49
C SER A 59 37.71 -7.67 -2.54
N ALA A 60 36.92 -8.52 -3.21
CA ALA A 60 35.47 -8.46 -3.15
C ALA A 60 34.87 -9.83 -2.85
N THR A 61 33.71 -9.81 -2.18
CA THR A 61 32.86 -11.00 -1.96
C THR A 61 31.84 -11.13 -3.09
N GLY A 62 30.97 -12.14 -3.03
CA GLY A 62 29.84 -12.27 -3.93
C GLY A 62 30.22 -12.47 -5.39
N MET A 63 29.27 -12.16 -6.26
CA MET A 63 29.44 -12.23 -7.71
C MET A 63 30.59 -11.35 -8.22
N ILE A 64 30.78 -10.15 -7.67
CA ILE A 64 31.92 -9.30 -8.02
C ILE A 64 33.25 -9.99 -7.67
N GLY A 65 33.32 -10.64 -6.51
CA GLY A 65 34.48 -11.42 -6.10
C GLY A 65 34.78 -12.57 -7.05
N MET A 66 33.75 -13.27 -7.53
CA MET A 66 33.90 -14.36 -8.51
C MET A 66 34.48 -13.84 -9.83
N CYS A 67 34.07 -12.65 -10.30
CA CYS A 67 34.66 -12.01 -11.47
C CYS A 67 36.13 -11.65 -11.27
N ILE A 68 36.49 -11.06 -10.11
CA ILE A 68 37.88 -10.70 -9.80
C ILE A 68 38.77 -11.95 -9.75
N ARG A 69 38.27 -13.05 -9.18
CA ARG A 69 38.98 -14.34 -9.10
C ARG A 69 38.95 -15.14 -10.41
N GLN A 70 38.34 -14.59 -11.47
CA GLN A 70 38.18 -15.24 -12.77
C GLN A 70 37.47 -16.61 -12.70
N GLU A 71 36.59 -16.79 -11.72
CA GLU A 71 35.72 -17.98 -11.60
C GLU A 71 34.56 -17.91 -12.60
N VAL A 72 34.20 -16.69 -13.03
CA VAL A 72 33.18 -16.41 -14.03
C VAL A 72 33.62 -15.28 -14.95
N ASP A 73 33.23 -15.33 -16.21
CA ASP A 73 33.60 -14.31 -17.20
C ASP A 73 32.85 -12.97 -16.99
N PHE A 74 31.59 -13.07 -16.56
CA PHE A 74 30.76 -11.90 -16.24
C PHE A 74 29.68 -12.27 -15.21
N ALA A 75 29.24 -11.26 -14.47
CA ALA A 75 28.11 -11.34 -13.55
C ALA A 75 26.92 -10.58 -14.13
N LEU A 76 25.73 -11.19 -14.03
CA LEU A 76 24.49 -10.64 -14.57
C LEU A 76 23.51 -10.34 -13.44
N GLY A 77 23.00 -9.11 -13.43
CA GLY A 77 21.98 -8.70 -12.48
C GLY A 77 21.83 -7.18 -12.38
N PRO A 78 20.89 -6.71 -11.55
CA PRO A 78 20.65 -5.30 -11.22
C PRO A 78 21.78 -4.68 -10.37
N PHE A 79 23.00 -4.62 -10.90
CA PHE A 79 24.12 -4.06 -10.17
C PHE A 79 24.04 -2.54 -10.09
N SER A 80 24.06 -2.00 -8.87
CA SER A 80 24.28 -0.56 -8.67
C SER A 80 25.75 -0.21 -8.96
N ILE A 81 25.95 0.64 -9.97
CA ILE A 81 27.26 1.20 -10.32
C ILE A 81 27.66 2.19 -9.23
N THR A 82 28.68 1.83 -8.44
CA THR A 82 29.21 2.67 -7.36
C THR A 82 30.71 2.84 -7.53
N HIS A 83 31.26 3.95 -7.02
CA HIS A 83 32.69 4.25 -7.16
C HIS A 83 33.62 3.16 -6.60
N PRO A 84 33.36 2.53 -5.43
CA PRO A 84 34.20 1.44 -4.94
C PRO A 84 34.19 0.21 -5.85
N ARG A 85 33.03 -0.12 -6.44
CA ARG A 85 32.90 -1.27 -7.33
C ARG A 85 33.57 -1.01 -8.68
N SER A 86 33.42 0.20 -9.23
CA SER A 86 34.03 0.59 -10.51
C SER A 86 35.56 0.63 -10.49
N LYS A 87 36.20 0.56 -9.31
CA LYS A 87 37.67 0.46 -9.19
C LYS A 87 38.20 -0.97 -9.38
N VAL A 88 37.34 -1.97 -9.18
CA VAL A 88 37.75 -3.38 -9.17
C VAL A 88 37.16 -4.18 -10.34
N ILE A 89 36.09 -3.68 -10.95
CA ILE A 89 35.44 -4.29 -12.10
C ILE A 89 34.93 -3.19 -13.05
N ASP A 90 34.90 -3.52 -14.34
CA ASP A 90 34.31 -2.68 -15.37
C ASP A 90 32.82 -3.02 -15.53
N PHE A 91 31.98 -1.99 -15.66
CA PHE A 91 30.54 -2.13 -15.91
C PHE A 91 30.22 -1.85 -17.37
N SER A 92 29.18 -2.51 -17.89
CA SER A 92 28.57 -2.12 -19.16
C SER A 92 27.82 -0.80 -19.02
N GLU A 93 27.38 -0.24 -20.15
CA GLU A 93 26.38 0.82 -20.13
C GLU A 93 25.12 0.34 -19.38
N PRO A 94 24.51 1.19 -18.54
CA PRO A 94 23.36 0.82 -17.74
C PRO A 94 22.15 0.55 -18.64
N LEU A 95 21.57 -0.65 -18.51
CA LEU A 95 20.38 -1.06 -19.29
C LEU A 95 19.12 -0.31 -18.85
N TYR A 96 19.05 0.08 -17.59
CA TYR A 96 17.96 0.88 -17.04
C TYR A 96 18.49 1.74 -15.88
N LEU A 97 17.78 2.83 -15.61
CA LEU A 97 18.07 3.72 -14.49
C LEU A 97 16.95 3.57 -13.46
N ASP A 98 17.32 3.30 -12.22
CA ASP A 98 16.41 3.23 -11.09
C ASP A 98 16.75 4.31 -10.06
N GLN A 99 15.72 4.85 -9.41
CA GLN A 99 15.85 5.87 -8.37
C GLN A 99 15.48 5.27 -7.01
N SER A 100 16.35 5.48 -6.02
CA SER A 100 16.05 5.03 -4.66
C SER A 100 14.87 5.81 -4.07
N GLY A 101 13.82 5.08 -3.67
CA GLY A 101 12.65 5.61 -3.01
C GLY A 101 12.43 5.00 -1.62
N ILE A 102 11.71 5.71 -0.76
CA ILE A 102 11.29 5.18 0.55
C ILE A 102 9.91 4.55 0.40
N PHE A 103 9.81 3.25 0.66
CA PHE A 103 8.54 2.54 0.72
C PHE A 103 7.97 2.60 2.12
N LEU A 104 6.78 3.20 2.25
CA LEU A 104 6.01 3.20 3.48
C LEU A 104 4.84 2.22 3.37
N PRO A 105 4.52 1.47 4.45
CA PRO A 105 3.34 0.64 4.45
C PRO A 105 2.11 1.54 4.22
N ARG A 106 1.17 1.06 3.40
CA ARG A 106 -0.09 1.75 3.20
C ARG A 106 -0.77 1.91 4.58
N PRO A 107 -1.14 3.12 5.01
CA PRO A 107 -1.83 3.29 6.28
C PRO A 107 -3.14 2.50 6.26
N SER A 108 -3.41 1.77 7.33
CA SER A 108 -4.67 1.04 7.49
C SER A 108 -5.82 2.03 7.51
N LYS A 109 -6.72 1.96 6.52
CA LYS A 109 -7.96 2.74 6.53
C LYS A 109 -8.96 2.02 7.43
N THR A 110 -8.95 2.33 8.72
CA THR A 110 -10.06 1.94 9.61
C THR A 110 -11.22 2.91 9.37
N ALA A 111 -12.42 2.39 9.13
CA ALA A 111 -13.62 3.21 9.08
C ALA A 111 -13.84 3.83 10.46
N ASP A 112 -13.58 5.13 10.58
CA ASP A 112 -13.88 5.86 11.80
C ASP A 112 -15.29 6.46 11.72
N TYR A 113 -16.26 5.72 12.23
CA TYR A 113 -17.65 6.13 12.29
C TYR A 113 -17.90 7.34 13.21
N VAL A 114 -16.99 7.63 14.16
CA VAL A 114 -17.10 8.78 15.07
C VAL A 114 -16.20 9.94 14.66
N SER A 115 -15.62 9.89 13.46
CA SER A 115 -14.74 10.95 12.93
C SER A 115 -15.42 12.32 12.88
N PHE A 116 -16.74 12.36 12.67
CA PHE A 116 -17.53 13.59 12.70
C PHE A 116 -17.64 14.23 14.10
N LEU A 117 -17.39 13.47 15.18
CA LEU A 117 -17.39 13.94 16.56
C LEU A 117 -16.01 14.44 17.02
N ARG A 118 -14.93 14.11 16.31
CA ARG A 118 -13.56 14.58 16.64
C ARG A 118 -13.40 16.10 16.83
N PRO A 119 -14.08 17.00 16.07
CA PRO A 119 -13.97 18.44 16.30
C PRO A 119 -14.68 18.92 17.57
N PHE A 120 -15.54 18.09 18.19
CA PHE A 120 -16.19 18.45 19.45
C PHE A 120 -15.28 18.10 20.61
N THR A 121 -14.75 19.12 21.29
CA THR A 121 -13.97 18.91 22.50
C THR A 121 -14.85 18.39 23.64
N TRP A 122 -14.23 17.75 24.64
CA TRP A 122 -14.94 17.22 25.80
C TRP A 122 -15.75 18.31 26.52
N GLU A 123 -15.22 19.53 26.56
CA GLU A 123 -15.87 20.70 27.16
C GLU A 123 -17.15 21.07 26.42
N LEU A 124 -17.14 21.07 25.08
CA LEU A 124 -18.33 21.38 24.28
C LEU A 124 -19.40 20.30 24.43
N TYR A 125 -19.00 19.04 24.49
CA TYR A 125 -19.91 17.93 24.76
C TYR A 125 -20.55 18.05 26.14
N GLN A 126 -19.76 18.34 27.17
CA GLN A 126 -20.28 18.53 28.53
C GLN A 126 -21.21 19.73 28.63
N ARG A 127 -20.86 20.84 27.96
CA ARG A 127 -21.72 22.01 27.89
C ARG A 127 -23.06 21.69 27.22
N GLY A 128 -23.04 21.04 26.05
CA GLY A 128 -24.26 20.62 25.36
C GLY A 128 -25.13 19.68 26.20
N ARG A 129 -24.51 18.78 26.98
CA ARG A 129 -25.23 17.92 27.93
C ARG A 129 -25.89 18.71 29.05
N VAL A 130 -25.21 19.68 29.65
CA VAL A 130 -25.77 20.51 30.75
C VAL A 130 -26.93 21.36 30.23
N GLU A 131 -26.77 21.99 29.07
CA GLU A 131 -27.83 22.80 28.44
C GLU A 131 -29.07 21.93 28.10
N LEU A 132 -28.87 20.71 27.59
CA LEU A 132 -29.98 19.79 27.31
C LEU A 132 -30.67 19.29 28.59
N LEU A 133 -29.92 18.92 29.62
CA LEU A 133 -30.48 18.43 30.88
C LEU A 133 -31.28 19.50 31.63
N THR A 134 -30.78 20.74 31.63
CA THR A 134 -31.50 21.87 32.22
C THR A 134 -32.79 22.18 31.46
N PHE A 135 -32.77 22.16 30.12
CA PHE A 135 -33.97 22.32 29.31
C PHE A 135 -35.03 21.25 29.60
N LEU A 136 -34.63 19.97 29.64
CA LEU A 136 -35.53 18.85 29.95
C LEU A 136 -36.10 18.92 31.36
N ARG A 137 -35.33 19.45 32.32
CA ARG A 137 -35.81 19.65 33.70
C ARG A 137 -36.87 20.74 33.76
N ILE A 138 -36.63 21.87 33.11
CA ILE A 138 -37.57 23.00 33.04
C ILE A 138 -38.86 22.59 32.33
N SER A 139 -38.78 21.87 31.21
CA SER A 139 -39.98 21.40 30.49
C SER A 139 -40.78 20.38 31.30
N GLY A 140 -40.12 19.50 32.05
CA GLY A 140 -40.77 18.57 32.97
C GLY A 140 -41.47 19.28 34.13
N ASP A 141 -40.84 20.30 34.72
CA ASP A 141 -41.43 21.08 35.80
C ASP A 141 -42.61 21.93 35.29
N LEU A 142 -42.51 22.56 34.11
CA LEU A 142 -43.63 23.27 33.48
C LEU A 142 -44.80 22.34 33.14
N GLY A 143 -44.52 21.09 32.74
CA GLY A 143 -45.53 20.05 32.57
C GLY A 143 -46.19 19.60 33.88
N SER A 144 -45.52 19.78 35.03
CA SER A 144 -46.07 19.52 36.36
C SER A 144 -46.82 20.72 36.96
N ILE A 145 -46.43 21.95 36.62
CA ILE A 145 -47.02 23.20 37.15
C ILE A 145 -48.28 23.60 36.36
N ASN A 146 -48.42 23.12 35.11
CA ASN A 146 -49.65 23.22 34.33
C ASN A 146 -50.41 21.88 34.30
N PRO A 147 -51.13 21.48 35.38
CA PRO A 147 -52.24 20.55 35.24
C PRO A 147 -53.41 21.32 34.61
N VAL A 148 -53.24 21.84 33.40
CA VAL A 148 -54.34 22.35 32.59
C VAL A 148 -55.14 21.12 32.18
N GLU A 149 -56.14 20.83 33.00
CA GLU A 149 -57.48 20.42 32.59
C GLU A 149 -57.49 19.66 31.26
N ARG A 150 -57.45 18.33 31.32
CA ARG A 150 -57.93 17.50 30.21
C ARG A 150 -59.43 17.75 30.08
N ALA A 151 -59.82 18.83 29.42
CA ALA A 151 -61.14 18.90 28.80
C ALA A 151 -61.16 17.79 27.72
N PRO A 152 -62.22 16.96 27.64
CA PRO A 152 -62.44 16.17 26.46
C PRO A 152 -62.72 17.16 25.32
N CYS A 153 -61.84 17.25 24.33
CA CYS A 153 -62.12 18.07 23.15
C CYS A 153 -63.15 17.33 22.29
N GLU A 154 -64.42 17.53 22.64
CA GLU A 154 -65.57 17.10 21.87
C GLU A 154 -65.66 17.95 20.58
N HIS A 155 -65.50 17.26 19.45
CA HIS A 155 -66.26 17.51 18.21
C HIS A 155 -66.13 18.88 17.50
N GLN A 156 -64.94 19.26 17.02
CA GLN A 156 -64.85 20.25 15.92
C GLN A 156 -63.91 19.90 14.75
N ASN A 157 -62.98 18.95 14.89
CA ASN A 157 -62.05 18.61 13.81
C ASN A 157 -62.58 17.63 12.75
N THR A 158 -63.77 17.05 12.95
CA THR A 158 -64.36 16.14 11.96
C THR A 158 -64.93 16.89 10.75
N LYS A 159 -65.36 18.16 10.89
CA LYS A 159 -65.93 18.93 9.77
C LYS A 159 -64.89 19.34 8.73
N LEU A 160 -63.67 19.65 9.16
CA LEU A 160 -62.59 20.11 8.29
C LEU A 160 -61.97 18.95 7.50
N LEU A 161 -61.85 17.77 8.11
CA LEU A 161 -61.44 16.54 7.43
C LEU A 161 -62.48 16.06 6.40
N THR A 162 -63.78 16.17 6.70
CA THR A 162 -64.83 15.82 5.71
C THR A 162 -64.90 16.82 4.55
N LEU A 163 -64.65 18.11 4.80
CA LEU A 163 -64.56 19.13 3.74
C LEU A 163 -63.32 18.92 2.84
N LEU A 164 -62.16 18.61 3.41
CA LEU A 164 -60.97 18.27 2.63
C LEU A 164 -61.16 16.98 1.81
N HIS A 165 -61.83 15.97 2.36
CA HIS A 165 -62.12 14.73 1.63
C HIS A 165 -63.15 14.95 0.50
N GLN A 166 -64.11 15.87 0.64
CA GLN A 166 -65.02 16.23 -0.46
C GLN A 166 -64.35 17.06 -1.56
N ILE A 167 -63.38 17.92 -1.23
CA ILE A 167 -62.69 18.76 -2.23
C ILE A 167 -61.66 17.93 -3.01
N LEU A 168 -60.93 17.03 -2.36
CA LEU A 168 -59.87 16.24 -3.00
C LEU A 168 -60.39 15.08 -3.87
N PHE A 169 -61.59 14.54 -3.60
CA PHE A 169 -62.12 13.36 -4.30
C PHE A 169 -63.32 13.61 -5.22
N LYS A 170 -63.77 14.86 -5.40
CA LYS A 170 -64.91 15.21 -6.30
C LYS A 170 -64.48 15.83 -7.63
N ASN A 171 -63.21 15.65 -8.02
CA ASN A 171 -62.69 16.09 -9.32
C ASN A 171 -62.03 14.93 -10.08
N LYS A 172 -62.78 13.84 -10.22
CA LYS A 172 -62.58 12.80 -11.23
C LYS A 172 -63.92 12.28 -11.71
#